data_AF-A0A174TH73-F1
#
_entry.id   AF-A0A174TH73-F1
#
_cell.length_a   1.000
_cell.length_b   1.000
_cell.length_c   1.000
_cell.angle_alpha   90.00
_cell.angle_beta   90.00
_cell.angle_gamma   90.00
#
_symmetry.space_group_name_H-M   'P 1'
#
loop_
_entity.id
_entity.type
_entity.pdbx_description
1 polymer ?
#
loop_
_entity_poly.entity_id
_entity_poly.type
_entity_poly.pdbx_seq_one_letter_code
_entity_poly.pdbx_strand_id
1 'polypeptide(L)'
;MKEKIIEIHCAEEFDKMFLHLDSKYFNCRMGLLTNDLEILFSLKEKDLQEAYKKLLNSDNTYTKFEYLVEYEKEHYIAFNCYIPYINPENKLYEVEKEEALKLSQTELFKDVRLVFGNLKIGSILGYGHEFLFLIPVTIDETKLHQMEKEIYKAMYPFYSQGVKNHEERKNL
;
A
#
# COMPACT_ATOMS: atom_id res chain seq x y z
N MET A 1 15.75 14.51 0.60
CA MET A 1 14.32 14.56 1.03
C MET A 1 13.35 14.39 -0.15
N LYS A 2 13.60 14.99 -1.33
CA LYS A 2 12.75 14.80 -2.54
C LYS A 2 12.72 13.36 -3.11
N GLU A 3 13.72 12.53 -2.85
CA GLU A 3 13.82 11.16 -3.41
C GLU A 3 12.89 10.13 -2.76
N LYS A 4 12.22 10.46 -1.65
CA LYS A 4 11.34 9.55 -0.90
C LYS A 4 9.85 9.73 -1.21
N ILE A 5 9.49 10.80 -1.91
CA ILE A 5 8.09 11.14 -2.20
C ILE A 5 7.88 11.01 -3.70
N ILE A 6 6.91 10.19 -4.09
CA ILE A 6 6.58 9.92 -5.47
C ILE A 6 5.11 10.29 -5.67
N GLU A 7 4.87 11.35 -6.43
CA GLU A 7 3.51 11.76 -6.81
C GLU A 7 3.18 11.13 -8.16
N ILE A 8 2.03 10.48 -8.24
CA ILE A 8 1.51 9.84 -9.45
C ILE A 8 0.24 10.57 -9.90
N HIS A 9 0.11 10.76 -11.21
CA HIS A 9 -0.95 11.61 -11.78
C HIS A 9 -2.05 10.83 -12.50
N CYS A 10 -1.84 9.54 -12.76
CA CYS A 10 -2.87 8.68 -13.35
C CYS A 10 -2.70 7.21 -12.98
N ALA A 11 -3.77 6.44 -13.13
CA ALA A 11 -3.75 5.00 -12.85
C ALA A 11 -2.77 4.25 -13.77
N GLU A 12 -2.60 4.69 -15.02
CA GLU A 12 -1.65 4.06 -15.95
C GLU A 12 -0.19 4.20 -15.48
N GLU A 13 0.14 5.30 -14.80
CA GLU A 13 1.45 5.53 -14.20
C GLU A 13 1.64 4.60 -12.99
N PHE A 14 0.65 4.52 -12.11
CA PHE A 14 0.63 3.57 -11.00
C PHE A 14 0.81 2.13 -11.49
N ASP A 15 0.03 1.74 -12.50
CA ASP A 15 0.03 0.37 -13.01
C ASP A 15 1.38 -0.01 -13.60
N LYS A 16 2.03 0.91 -14.32
CA LYS A 16 3.39 0.71 -14.85
C LYS A 16 4.43 0.53 -13.75
N MET A 17 4.23 1.16 -12.59
CA MET A 17 5.17 1.13 -11.48
C MET A 17 4.95 -0.07 -10.55
N PHE A 18 3.70 -0.43 -10.28
CA PHE A 18 3.36 -1.37 -9.19
C PHE A 18 2.44 -2.52 -9.61
N LEU A 19 1.67 -2.39 -10.71
CA LEU A 19 1.03 -3.52 -11.38
C LEU A 19 1.94 -4.09 -12.47
N HIS A 20 3.18 -4.41 -12.09
CA HIS A 20 3.86 -5.48 -12.80
C HIS A 20 3.01 -6.74 -12.62
N LEU A 21 2.23 -7.08 -13.65
CA LEU A 21 1.55 -8.37 -13.84
C LEU A 21 2.54 -9.54 -13.92
N ASP A 22 3.76 -9.36 -13.40
CA ASP A 22 4.64 -10.45 -13.07
C ASP A 22 3.89 -11.32 -12.05
N SER A 23 3.54 -12.52 -12.50
CA SER A 23 2.73 -13.48 -11.75
C SER A 23 3.22 -13.67 -10.32
N LYS A 24 4.52 -13.46 -10.04
CA LYS A 24 5.10 -13.64 -8.70
C LYS A 24 4.46 -12.73 -7.64
N TYR A 25 4.36 -11.41 -7.88
CA TYR A 25 3.84 -10.47 -6.87
C TYR A 25 2.32 -10.60 -6.66
N PHE A 26 1.61 -10.86 -7.75
CA PHE A 26 0.19 -11.19 -7.69
C PHE A 26 -0.06 -12.47 -6.90
N ASN A 27 0.71 -13.53 -7.15
CA ASN A 27 0.63 -14.79 -6.41
C ASN A 27 0.98 -14.59 -4.93
N CYS A 28 1.98 -13.77 -4.61
CA CYS A 28 2.27 -13.41 -3.22
C CYS A 28 1.08 -12.74 -2.54
N ARG A 29 0.45 -11.76 -3.18
CA ARG A 29 -0.73 -11.10 -2.60
C ARG A 29 -1.87 -12.10 -2.37
N MET A 30 -2.14 -12.97 -3.34
CA MET A 30 -3.16 -14.01 -3.18
C MET A 30 -2.81 -14.98 -2.06
N GLY A 31 -1.56 -15.43 -2.00
CA GLY A 31 -1.08 -16.34 -0.96
C GLY A 31 -1.12 -15.74 0.44
N LEU A 32 -0.78 -14.45 0.60
CA LEU A 32 -0.94 -13.74 1.87
C LEU A 32 -2.40 -13.77 2.33
N LEU A 33 -3.35 -13.47 1.43
CA LEU A 33 -4.79 -13.46 1.74
C LEU A 33 -5.33 -14.85 2.09
N THR A 34 -4.71 -15.92 1.58
CA THR A 34 -5.10 -17.31 1.84
C THR A 34 -4.20 -18.03 2.84
N ASN A 35 -3.22 -17.34 3.43
CA ASN A 35 -2.19 -17.90 4.30
C ASN A 35 -1.45 -19.11 3.66
N ASP A 36 -1.10 -18.99 2.38
CA ASP A 36 -0.47 -20.04 1.59
C ASP A 36 1.07 -20.00 1.74
N LEU A 37 1.61 -21.02 2.39
CA LEU A 37 3.05 -21.20 2.56
C LEU A 37 3.76 -21.67 1.30
N GLU A 38 3.06 -22.25 0.31
CA GLU A 38 3.67 -22.80 -0.90
C GLU A 38 4.29 -21.70 -1.77
N ILE A 39 3.79 -20.47 -1.66
CA ILE A 39 4.38 -19.28 -2.30
C ILE A 39 5.86 -19.12 -1.96
N LEU A 40 6.30 -19.50 -0.75
CA LEU A 40 7.71 -19.40 -0.36
C LEU A 40 8.64 -20.17 -1.29
N PHE A 41 8.19 -21.32 -1.81
CA PHE A 41 8.99 -22.15 -2.72
C PHE A 41 9.03 -21.59 -4.15
N SER A 42 8.10 -20.70 -4.49
CA SER A 42 8.04 -20.05 -5.80
C SER A 42 8.94 -18.80 -5.89
N LEU A 43 9.27 -18.20 -4.74
CA LEU A 43 10.14 -17.02 -4.64
C LEU A 43 11.61 -17.44 -4.75
N LYS A 44 12.36 -16.84 -5.69
CA LYS A 44 13.78 -17.18 -5.90
C LYS A 44 14.69 -16.34 -5.00
N GLU A 45 14.27 -15.13 -4.72
CA GLU A 45 15.02 -14.11 -4.02
C GLU A 45 14.85 -14.29 -2.51
N LYS A 46 15.96 -14.40 -1.78
CA LYS A 46 15.98 -14.74 -0.36
C LYS A 46 15.31 -13.66 0.50
N ASP A 47 15.50 -12.39 0.14
CA ASP A 47 14.90 -11.24 0.79
C ASP A 47 13.37 -11.21 0.62
N LEU A 48 12.84 -11.59 -0.56
CA LEU A 48 11.40 -11.76 -0.77
C LEU A 48 10.83 -12.91 0.06
N GLN A 49 11.53 -14.05 0.15
CA GLN A 49 11.10 -15.15 1.02
C GLN A 49 11.04 -14.73 2.49
N GLU A 50 12.05 -13.99 2.97
CA GLU A 50 12.08 -13.48 4.34
C GLU A 50 10.99 -12.44 4.58
N ALA A 51 10.73 -11.53 3.64
CA ALA A 51 9.64 -10.58 3.74
C ALA A 51 8.27 -11.27 3.78
N TYR A 52 8.05 -12.26 2.91
CA TYR A 52 6.81 -13.05 2.91
C TYR A 52 6.58 -13.77 4.25
N LYS A 53 7.64 -14.35 4.85
CA LYS A 53 7.55 -14.95 6.19
C LYS A 53 7.14 -13.95 7.26
N LYS A 54 7.70 -12.73 7.25
CA LYS A 54 7.32 -11.67 8.19
C LYS A 54 5.83 -11.34 8.05
N LEU A 55 5.35 -11.19 6.81
CA LEU A 55 3.94 -10.88 6.53
C LEU A 55 2.98 -12.01 6.94
N LEU A 56 3.39 -13.28 6.83
CA LEU A 56 2.59 -14.41 7.31
C LEU A 56 2.56 -14.53 8.85
N ASN A 57 3.61 -14.06 9.52
CA ASN A 57 3.71 -14.08 10.97
C ASN A 57 2.98 -12.92 11.63
N SER A 58 2.62 -11.86 10.88
CA SER A 58 1.74 -10.82 11.40
C SER A 58 0.39 -11.47 11.72
N ASP A 59 -0.33 -10.97 12.74
CA ASP A 59 -1.63 -11.50 13.19
C ASP A 59 -2.77 -11.30 12.14
N ASN A 60 -2.43 -11.31 10.84
CA ASN A 60 -3.25 -11.14 9.64
C ASN A 60 -4.10 -9.85 9.65
N THR A 61 -3.79 -8.93 10.58
CA THR A 61 -4.60 -7.75 10.85
C THR A 61 -4.48 -6.75 9.68
N TYR A 62 -3.29 -6.68 9.08
CA TYR A 62 -2.97 -5.69 8.06
C TYR A 62 -2.78 -6.27 6.66
N THR A 63 -2.83 -7.60 6.52
CA THR A 63 -2.55 -8.34 5.28
C THR A 63 -3.41 -7.91 4.09
N LYS A 64 -4.59 -7.33 4.32
CA LYS A 64 -5.44 -6.77 3.26
C LYS A 64 -4.85 -5.53 2.59
N PHE A 65 -3.97 -4.83 3.30
CA PHE A 65 -3.28 -3.62 2.85
C PHE A 65 -1.88 -3.95 2.31
N GLU A 66 -1.38 -5.16 2.49
CA GLU A 66 0.03 -5.49 2.26
C GLU A 66 0.24 -6.35 1.02
N TYR A 67 1.32 -6.09 0.29
CA TYR A 67 1.83 -6.97 -0.76
C TYR A 67 3.31 -6.70 -1.03
N LEU A 68 3.98 -7.67 -1.65
CA LEU A 68 5.36 -7.50 -2.10
C LEU A 68 5.38 -6.82 -3.47
N VAL A 69 6.37 -5.96 -3.72
CA VAL A 69 6.55 -5.27 -5.00
C VAL A 69 8.02 -5.01 -5.31
N GLU A 70 8.35 -4.88 -6.59
CA GLU A 70 9.65 -4.37 -7.06
C GLU A 70 9.50 -2.93 -7.54
N TYR A 71 10.41 -2.05 -7.12
CA TYR A 71 10.49 -0.69 -7.63
C TYR A 71 11.97 -0.31 -7.76
N GLU A 72 12.37 0.25 -8.90
CA GLU A 72 13.78 0.62 -9.17
C GLU A 72 14.80 -0.52 -8.92
N LYS A 73 14.40 -1.78 -9.19
CA LYS A 73 15.20 -3.01 -8.95
C LYS A 73 15.44 -3.35 -7.47
N GLU A 74 14.69 -2.73 -6.58
CA GLU A 74 14.69 -3.04 -5.15
C GLU A 74 13.34 -3.63 -4.74
N HIS A 75 13.35 -4.48 -3.72
CA HIS A 75 12.15 -5.12 -3.20
C HIS A 75 11.58 -4.38 -2.00
N TYR A 76 10.25 -4.28 -1.97
CA TYR A 76 9.52 -3.59 -0.92
C TYR A 76 8.33 -4.42 -0.44
N ILE A 77 8.00 -4.23 0.83
CA ILE A 77 6.66 -4.47 1.37
C ILE A 77 5.87 -3.19 1.13
N ALA A 78 4.83 -3.27 0.31
CA ALA A 78 3.95 -2.16 0.00
C ALA A 78 2.75 -2.20 0.95
N PHE A 79 2.59 -1.15 1.76
CA PHE A 79 1.38 -0.96 2.58
C PHE A 79 0.47 0.04 1.89
N ASN A 80 -0.61 -0.46 1.31
CA ASN A 80 -1.55 0.28 0.47
C ASN A 80 -2.76 0.76 1.28
N CYS A 81 -2.94 2.08 1.31
CA CYS A 81 -4.13 2.76 1.79
C CYS A 81 -4.87 3.40 0.60
N TYR A 82 -5.71 2.62 -0.07
CA TYR A 82 -6.61 3.10 -1.11
C TYR A 82 -7.92 3.61 -0.50
N ILE A 83 -8.24 4.90 -0.69
CA ILE A 83 -9.44 5.52 -0.14
C ILE A 83 -10.42 5.83 -1.30
N PRO A 84 -11.55 5.11 -1.42
CA PRO A 84 -12.44 5.23 -2.57
C PRO A 84 -13.30 6.50 -2.49
N TYR A 85 -13.46 7.18 -3.63
CA TYR A 85 -14.30 8.37 -3.80
C TYR A 85 -15.01 8.39 -5.15
N ILE A 86 -16.17 9.03 -5.23
CA ILE A 86 -16.91 9.10 -6.50
C ILE A 86 -16.42 10.27 -7.38
N ASN A 87 -15.92 11.34 -6.76
CA ASN A 87 -15.49 12.55 -7.45
C ASN A 87 -13.99 12.81 -7.27
N PRO A 88 -13.28 13.29 -8.31
CA PRO A 88 -11.85 13.60 -8.25
C PRO A 88 -11.56 14.86 -7.44
N GLU A 89 -12.46 15.84 -7.47
CA GLU A 89 -12.30 17.09 -6.70
C GLU A 89 -12.68 16.86 -5.25
N ASN A 90 -11.76 16.26 -4.50
CA ASN A 90 -11.99 15.97 -3.10
C ASN A 90 -11.04 16.80 -2.22
N LYS A 91 -11.61 17.76 -1.49
CA LYS A 91 -10.89 18.59 -0.51
C LYS A 91 -10.24 17.76 0.60
N LEU A 92 -10.69 16.52 0.81
CA LEU A 92 -10.07 15.60 1.77
C LEU A 92 -8.71 15.09 1.31
N TYR A 93 -8.43 15.08 0.00
CA TYR A 93 -7.14 14.63 -0.53
C TYR A 93 -5.96 15.37 0.11
N GLU A 94 -6.07 16.69 0.24
CA GLU A 94 -5.01 17.51 0.83
C GLU A 94 -4.80 17.19 2.32
N VAL A 95 -5.87 16.88 3.06
CA VAL A 95 -5.79 16.51 4.47
C VAL A 95 -5.15 15.12 4.63
N GLU A 96 -5.59 14.16 3.83
CA GLU A 96 -5.03 12.79 3.82
C GLU A 96 -3.56 12.78 3.39
N LYS A 97 -3.22 13.58 2.37
CA LYS A 97 -1.86 13.80 1.90
C LYS A 97 -0.98 14.41 2.99
N GLU A 98 -1.48 15.42 3.71
CA GLU A 98 -0.76 16.02 4.82
C GLU A 98 -0.45 14.99 5.92
N GLU A 99 -1.42 14.15 6.28
CA GLU A 99 -1.22 13.10 7.29
C GLU A 99 -0.21 12.02 6.84
N ALA A 100 -0.30 11.54 5.60
CA ALA A 100 0.67 10.60 5.05
C ALA A 100 2.09 11.22 5.01
N LEU A 101 2.19 12.48 4.62
CA LEU A 101 3.46 13.22 4.60
C LEU A 101 4.05 13.38 6.01
N LYS A 102 3.25 13.76 7.00
CA LYS A 102 3.69 13.85 8.41
C LYS A 102 4.27 12.53 8.88
N LEU A 103 3.58 11.42 8.61
CA LEU A 103 4.03 10.09 9.00
C LEU A 103 5.38 9.74 8.34
N SER A 104 5.51 9.98 7.04
CA SER A 104 6.73 9.70 6.26
C SER A 104 7.97 10.48 6.71
N GLN A 105 7.78 11.58 7.43
CA GLN A 105 8.85 12.45 7.91
C GLN A 105 9.38 12.05 9.31
N THR A 106 8.74 11.09 9.96
CA THR A 106 9.19 10.61 11.28
C THR A 106 10.41 9.70 11.17
N GLU A 107 11.19 9.56 12.26
CA GLU A 107 12.38 8.70 12.29
C GLU A 107 12.05 7.22 12.01
N LEU A 108 10.86 6.76 12.43
CA LEU A 108 10.40 5.40 12.16
C LEU A 108 10.30 5.12 10.65
N PHE A 109 9.91 6.11 9.85
CA PHE A 109 9.68 5.98 8.42
C PHE A 109 10.83 6.52 7.56
N LYS A 110 12.01 6.76 8.16
CA LYS A 110 13.11 7.40 7.43
C LYS A 110 13.49 6.66 6.16
N ASP A 111 13.44 5.33 6.10
CA ASP A 111 13.86 4.56 4.93
C ASP A 111 12.68 4.14 4.04
N VAL A 112 11.48 4.63 4.35
CA VAL A 112 10.25 4.34 3.61
C VAL A 112 10.07 5.35 2.49
N ARG A 113 9.66 4.87 1.31
CA ARG A 113 9.20 5.76 0.23
C ARG A 113 7.68 5.88 0.29
N LEU A 114 7.16 7.09 0.17
CA LEU A 114 5.73 7.37 0.09
C LEU A 114 5.36 7.64 -1.36
N VAL A 115 4.44 6.85 -1.90
CA VAL A 115 3.80 7.11 -3.19
C VAL A 115 2.38 7.58 -2.91
N PHE A 116 1.92 8.62 -3.60
CA PHE A 116 0.52 9.02 -3.52
C PHE A 116 -0.02 9.61 -4.80
N GLY A 117 -1.33 9.52 -4.98
CA GLY A 117 -2.01 10.18 -6.09
C GLY A 117 -3.52 10.13 -5.97
N ASN A 118 -4.18 10.96 -6.78
CA ASN A 118 -5.61 10.92 -6.97
C ASN A 118 -5.91 10.20 -8.29
N LEU A 119 -6.29 8.93 -8.18
CA LEU A 119 -6.35 8.00 -9.30
C LEU A 119 -7.78 7.69 -9.69
N LYS A 120 -8.05 7.62 -10.98
CA LYS A 120 -9.30 7.05 -11.50
C LYS A 120 -9.14 5.53 -11.59
N ILE A 121 -9.89 4.77 -10.80
CA ILE A 121 -9.80 3.31 -10.80
C ILE A 121 -10.98 2.70 -11.56
N GLY A 122 -10.72 2.34 -12.82
CA GLY A 122 -11.69 1.69 -13.69
C GLY A 122 -12.97 2.52 -13.93
N SER A 123 -13.91 1.94 -14.66
CA SER A 123 -15.19 2.60 -14.97
C SER A 123 -16.22 2.50 -13.84
N ILE A 124 -16.07 1.53 -12.92
CA ILE A 124 -17.08 1.14 -11.93
C ILE A 124 -16.76 1.64 -10.51
N LEU A 125 -15.48 1.84 -10.16
CA LEU A 125 -15.07 2.18 -8.80
C LEU A 125 -14.90 3.69 -8.57
N GLY A 126 -14.89 4.50 -9.64
CA GLY A 126 -14.78 5.96 -9.52
C GLY A 126 -13.34 6.43 -9.39
N TYR A 127 -13.14 7.46 -8.58
CA TYR A 127 -11.82 7.96 -8.22
C TYR A 127 -11.39 7.41 -6.85
N GLY A 128 -10.15 7.59 -6.48
CA GLY A 128 -9.72 7.31 -5.13
C GLY A 128 -8.33 7.86 -4.89
N HIS A 129 -8.06 8.07 -3.62
CA HIS A 129 -6.76 8.55 -3.19
C HIS A 129 -5.91 7.34 -2.83
N GLU A 130 -4.81 7.19 -3.53
CA GLU A 130 -3.84 6.14 -3.29
C GLU A 130 -2.74 6.69 -2.39
N PHE A 131 -2.43 5.97 -1.32
CA PHE A 131 -1.27 6.19 -0.47
C PHE A 131 -0.56 4.86 -0.26
N LEU A 132 0.66 4.73 -0.76
CA LEU A 132 1.44 3.52 -0.69
C LEU A 132 2.75 3.79 0.04
N PHE A 133 2.97 3.09 1.16
CA PHE A 133 4.22 3.13 1.91
C PHE A 133 5.08 1.95 1.46
N LEU A 134 6.18 2.23 0.77
CA LEU A 134 7.14 1.24 0.32
C LEU A 134 8.19 1.04 1.41
N ILE A 135 8.00 -0.01 2.20
CA ILE A 135 8.86 -0.38 3.32
C ILE A 135 9.94 -1.34 2.79
N PRO A 136 11.24 -1.06 2.98
CA PRO A 136 12.30 -1.96 2.53
C PRO A 136 12.17 -3.35 3.15
N VAL A 137 12.29 -4.42 2.34
CA VAL A 137 12.20 -5.81 2.83
C VAL A 137 13.24 -6.18 3.88
N THR A 138 14.34 -5.42 3.95
CA THR A 138 15.44 -5.56 4.91
C THR A 138 15.08 -5.11 6.31
N ILE A 139 13.93 -4.45 6.52
CA ILE A 139 13.46 -4.03 7.84
C ILE A 139 13.29 -5.24 8.78
N ASP A 140 13.56 -5.04 10.07
CA ASP A 140 13.27 -6.06 11.07
C ASP A 140 11.76 -6.14 11.38
N GLU A 141 11.31 -7.32 11.78
CA GLU A 141 9.89 -7.64 11.99
C GLU A 141 9.26 -6.78 13.09
N THR A 142 10.01 -6.39 14.13
CA THR A 142 9.48 -5.54 15.19
C THR A 142 9.18 -4.13 14.68
N LYS A 143 10.09 -3.54 13.89
CA LYS A 143 9.86 -2.24 13.26
C LYS A 143 8.77 -2.29 12.20
N LEU A 144 8.68 -3.37 11.43
CA LEU A 144 7.60 -3.57 10.46
C LEU A 144 6.23 -3.46 11.16
N HIS A 145 5.99 -4.24 12.22
CA HIS A 145 4.75 -4.17 12.98
C HIS A 145 4.46 -2.79 13.59
N GLN A 146 5.51 -2.06 14.01
CA GLN A 146 5.36 -0.68 14.47
C GLN A 146 4.92 0.26 13.34
N MET A 147 5.52 0.14 12.15
CA MET A 147 5.15 0.92 10.97
C MET A 147 3.70 0.63 10.55
N GLU A 148 3.32 -0.64 10.44
CA GLU A 148 1.96 -1.08 10.07
C GLU A 148 0.90 -0.46 11.00
N LYS A 149 1.16 -0.52 12.31
CA LYS A 149 0.26 0.05 13.33
C LYS A 149 0.12 1.56 13.21
N GLU A 150 1.22 2.29 13.00
CA GLU A 150 1.19 3.75 12.87
C GLU A 150 0.52 4.18 11.55
N ILE A 151 0.79 3.49 10.44
CA ILE A 151 0.08 3.72 9.16
C ILE A 151 -1.42 3.49 9.35
N TYR A 152 -1.79 2.32 9.90
CA TYR A 152 -3.19 1.98 10.10
C TYR A 152 -3.90 3.01 10.99
N LYS A 153 -3.28 3.42 12.10
CA LYS A 153 -3.86 4.43 12.99
C LYS A 153 -4.05 5.78 12.31
N ALA A 154 -3.11 6.21 11.46
CA ALA A 154 -3.17 7.48 10.76
C ALA A 154 -4.17 7.47 9.59
N MET A 155 -4.16 6.40 8.79
CA MET A 155 -4.84 6.36 7.49
C MET A 155 -6.21 5.66 7.52
N TYR A 156 -6.41 4.67 8.41
CA TYR A 156 -7.67 3.90 8.48
C TYR A 156 -8.92 4.74 8.74
N PRO A 157 -8.90 5.83 9.54
CA PRO A 157 -10.07 6.70 9.69
C PRO A 157 -10.58 7.25 8.36
N PHE A 158 -9.68 7.65 7.46
CA PHE A 158 -10.04 8.13 6.12
C PHE A 158 -10.57 7.01 5.23
N TYR A 159 -9.91 5.84 5.24
CA TYR A 159 -10.39 4.64 4.55
C TYR A 159 -11.83 4.29 4.95
N SER A 160 -12.09 4.20 6.26
CA SER A 160 -13.41 3.86 6.79
C SER A 160 -14.48 4.86 6.34
N GLN A 161 -14.15 6.15 6.29
CA GLN A 161 -15.06 7.19 5.82
C GLN A 161 -15.29 7.14 4.31
N GLY A 162 -14.23 6.94 3.52
CA GLY A 162 -14.31 6.79 2.07
C GLY A 162 -15.21 5.63 1.66
N VAL A 163 -15.04 4.46 2.28
CA VAL A 163 -15.87 3.26 2.03
C VAL A 163 -17.35 3.54 2.32
N LYS A 164 -17.69 4.11 3.49
CA LYS A 164 -19.08 4.44 3.85
C LYS A 164 -19.71 5.37 2.81
N ASN A 165 -19.00 6.44 2.44
CA ASN A 165 -19.49 7.40 1.44
C ASN A 165 -19.70 6.76 0.06
N HIS A 166 -18.84 5.79 -0.32
CA HIS A 166 -18.95 5.06 -1.58
C HIS A 166 -20.18 4.14 -1.60
N GLU A 167 -20.40 3.39 -0.52
CA GLU A 167 -21.53 2.47 -0.37
C GLU A 167 -22.87 3.21 -0.33
N GLU A 168 -22.98 4.30 0.42
CA GLU A 168 -24.21 5.10 0.50
C GLU A 168 -24.63 5.67 -0.85
N ARG A 169 -23.67 6.10 -1.67
CA ARG A 169 -23.95 6.71 -2.98
C ARG A 169 -24.14 5.71 -4.12
N LYS A 170 -23.69 4.46 -3.97
CA LYS A 170 -24.03 3.37 -4.90
C LYS A 170 -25.50 2.95 -4.81
N ASN A 171 -26.16 3.26 -3.68
CA ASN A 171 -27.54 2.89 -3.41
C ASN A 171 -28.56 4.01 -3.72
N LEU A 172 -28.10 5.10 -4.36
CA LEU A 172 -28.90 6.23 -4.84
C LEU A 172 -29.00 6.21 -6.37
#